data_AF-A0A3N4YYU8-F1
#
_entry.id   AF-A0A3N4YYU8-F1
#
_cell.length_a   1.000
_cell.length_b   1.000
_cell.length_c   1.000
_cell.angle_alpha   90.00
_cell.angle_beta   90.00
_cell.angle_gamma   90.00
#
_symmetry.space_group_name_H-M   'P 1'
#
loop_
_entity.id
_entity.type
_entity.pdbx_description
1 polymer ?
#
loop_
_entity_poly.entity_id
_entity_poly.type
_entity_poly.pdbx_seq_one_letter_code
_entity_poly.pdbx_strand_id
1 'polypeptide(L)'
;MNILAATVPNFLGGLAVLIVGSALTWVLARRANRPRRYTLLNSAAPDGSPIVHLTTRRAGTIIRRDVGRGPERFELTNVQLPDGTYAAEPIDRYVV
;
A
#
# COMPACT_ATOMS: atom_id res chain seq x y z
N MET A 1 50.21 -2.75 -26.26
CA MET A 1 49.44 -2.23 -25.10
C MET A 1 47.95 -2.32 -25.41
N ASN A 2 47.29 -3.43 -25.07
CA ASN A 2 45.83 -3.56 -25.19
C ASN A 2 45.19 -3.29 -23.83
N ILE A 3 45.06 -2.00 -23.51
CA ILE A 3 44.46 -1.49 -22.26
C ILE A 3 42.94 -1.74 -22.20
N LEU A 4 42.36 -2.34 -23.26
CA LEU A 4 40.94 -2.65 -23.40
C LEU A 4 40.57 -4.07 -22.95
N ALA A 5 41.54 -4.98 -22.76
CA ALA A 5 41.24 -6.38 -22.45
C ALA A 5 41.11 -6.67 -20.94
N ALA A 6 41.66 -5.81 -20.09
CA ALA A 6 41.69 -6.02 -18.64
C ALA A 6 40.52 -5.35 -17.89
N THR A 7 39.79 -4.45 -18.54
CA THR A 7 38.77 -3.62 -17.87
C THR A 7 37.35 -4.15 -18.04
N VAL A 8 37.08 -4.92 -19.10
CA VAL A 8 35.73 -5.45 -19.43
C VAL A 8 35.13 -6.37 -18.36
N PRO A 9 35.89 -7.27 -17.68
CA PRO A 9 35.30 -8.18 -16.68
C PRO A 9 34.74 -7.45 -15.45
N ASN A 10 35.41 -6.37 -15.01
CA ASN A 10 35.00 -5.59 -13.85
C ASN A 10 33.76 -4.73 -14.13
N PHE A 11 33.59 -4.23 -15.36
CA PHE A 11 32.37 -3.52 -15.77
C PHE A 11 31.16 -4.45 -15.85
N LEU A 12 31.34 -5.69 -16.34
CA LEU A 12 30.26 -6.68 -16.40
C LEU A 12 29.81 -7.15 -15.02
N GLY A 13 30.76 -7.37 -14.10
CA GLY A 13 30.45 -7.71 -12.71
C GLY A 13 29.69 -6.60 -11.99
N GLY A 14 30.15 -5.35 -12.12
CA GLY A 14 29.49 -4.19 -11.52
C GLY A 14 28.08 -3.96 -12.08
N LEU A 15 27.91 -4.11 -13.39
CA LEU A 15 26.60 -3.96 -14.05
C LEU A 15 25.62 -5.06 -13.61
N ALA A 16 26.09 -6.31 -13.49
CA ALA A 16 25.26 -7.41 -13.01
C ALA A 16 24.77 -7.16 -11.57
N VAL A 17 25.64 -6.68 -10.68
CA VAL A 17 25.26 -6.32 -9.30
C VAL A 17 24.22 -5.20 -9.28
N LEU A 18 24.38 -4.17 -10.11
CA LEU A 18 23.41 -3.07 -10.20
C LEU A 18 22.04 -3.55 -10.72
N ILE A 19 22.02 -4.41 -11.74
CA ILE A 19 20.78 -4.96 -12.29
C ILE A 19 20.07 -5.81 -11.25
N VAL A 20 20.79 -6.74 -10.60
CA VAL A 20 20.21 -7.62 -9.56
C VAL A 20 19.73 -6.81 -8.36
N GLY A 21 20.52 -5.84 -7.89
CA GLY A 21 20.14 -4.96 -6.78
C GLY A 21 18.90 -4.11 -7.10
N SER A 22 18.83 -3.56 -8.32
CA SER A 22 17.68 -2.78 -8.79
C SER A 22 16.43 -3.64 -8.91
N ALA A 23 16.56 -4.84 -9.50
CA ALA A 23 15.45 -5.79 -9.63
C ALA A 23 14.92 -6.22 -8.25
N LEU A 24 15.81 -6.55 -7.32
CA LEU A 24 15.45 -6.92 -5.95
C LEU A 24 14.72 -5.77 -5.24
N THR A 25 15.27 -4.55 -5.30
CA THR A 25 14.67 -3.36 -4.70
C THR A 25 13.28 -3.09 -5.28
N TRP A 26 13.12 -3.20 -6.59
CA TRP A 26 11.84 -3.03 -7.27
C TRP A 26 10.81 -4.09 -6.87
N VAL A 27 11.21 -5.36 -6.75
CA VAL A 27 10.34 -6.44 -6.29
C VAL A 27 9.88 -6.20 -4.85
N LEU A 28 10.79 -5.78 -3.96
CA LEU A 28 10.48 -5.46 -2.57
C LEU A 28 9.53 -4.24 -2.49
N ALA A 29 9.79 -3.19 -3.27
CA ALA A 29 8.92 -2.03 -3.35
C ALA A 29 7.51 -2.39 -3.87
N ARG A 30 7.42 -3.26 -4.90
CA ARG A 30 6.14 -3.77 -5.40
C ARG A 30 5.37 -4.58 -4.35
N ARG A 31 6.07 -5.37 -3.52
CA ARG A 31 5.43 -6.12 -2.43
C ARG A 31 4.89 -5.18 -1.35
N ALA A 32 5.62 -4.12 -1.01
CA ALA A 32 5.21 -3.13 -0.03
C ALA A 32 3.99 -2.31 -0.49
N ASN A 33 3.87 -2.05 -1.80
CA ASN A 33 2.79 -1.27 -2.40
C ASN A 33 1.61 -2.12 -2.89
N ARG A 34 1.42 -3.33 -2.35
CA ARG A 34 0.22 -4.11 -2.69
C ARG A 34 -1.03 -3.42 -2.14
N PRO A 35 -2.06 -3.20 -2.99
CA PRO A 35 -3.28 -2.56 -2.55
C PRO A 35 -4.00 -3.45 -1.53
N ARG A 36 -4.46 -2.85 -0.45
CA ARG A 36 -5.25 -3.48 0.61
C ARG A 36 -6.69 -3.00 0.53
N ARG A 37 -7.61 -3.92 0.81
CA ARG A 37 -9.05 -3.64 0.89
C ARG A 37 -9.38 -3.31 2.33
N TYR A 38 -10.01 -2.17 2.56
CA TYR A 38 -10.44 -1.72 3.86
C TYR A 38 -11.96 -1.58 3.92
N THR A 39 -12.60 -2.15 4.93
CA THR A 39 -14.01 -1.94 5.21
C THR A 39 -14.18 -0.72 6.09
N LEU A 40 -14.90 0.28 5.59
CA LEU A 40 -15.22 1.50 6.33
C LEU A 40 -16.25 1.17 7.41
N LEU A 41 -15.81 1.08 8.66
CA LEU A 41 -16.68 0.69 9.75
C LEU A 41 -17.74 1.76 9.99
N ASN A 42 -18.95 1.31 10.34
CA ASN A 42 -20.09 2.19 10.63
C ASN A 42 -20.52 3.07 9.42
N SER A 43 -20.16 2.61 8.23
CA SER A 43 -20.61 3.12 6.94
C SER A 43 -21.14 1.96 6.10
N ALA A 44 -22.38 2.10 5.65
CA ALA A 44 -23.02 1.15 4.76
C ALA A 44 -23.53 1.90 3.54
N ALA A 45 -23.51 1.23 2.39
CA ALA A 45 -24.20 1.71 1.21
C ALA A 45 -25.73 1.68 1.45
N PRO A 46 -26.54 2.31 0.58
CA PRO A 46 -28.00 2.37 0.76
C PRO A 46 -28.69 1.00 0.84
N ASP A 47 -28.05 -0.05 0.31
CA ASP A 47 -28.48 -1.45 0.37
C ASP A 47 -28.06 -2.18 1.66
N GLY A 48 -27.40 -1.48 2.59
CA GLY A 48 -26.88 -2.05 3.83
C GLY A 48 -25.54 -2.77 3.68
N SER A 49 -24.96 -2.83 2.48
CA SER A 49 -23.66 -3.48 2.26
C SER A 49 -22.50 -2.65 2.82
N PRO A 50 -21.45 -3.30 3.35
CA PRO A 50 -20.28 -2.60 3.85
C PRO A 50 -19.53 -1.88 2.73
N ILE A 51 -19.10 -0.65 3.00
CA ILE A 51 -18.35 0.13 2.00
C ILE A 51 -16.88 -0.26 2.06
N VAL A 52 -16.35 -0.76 0.93
CA VAL A 52 -14.94 -1.16 0.81
C VAL A 52 -14.13 -0.09 0.07
N HIS A 53 -12.99 0.29 0.65
CA HIS A 53 -12.00 1.20 0.09
C HIS A 53 -10.71 0.46 -0.25
N LEU A 54 -10.26 0.53 -1.51
CA LEU A 54 -9.00 -0.05 -1.96
C LEU A 54 -7.90 1.01 -1.95
N THR A 55 -6.80 0.76 -1.24
CA THR A 55 -5.68 1.70 -1.20
C THR A 55 -4.36 1.01 -0.92
N THR A 56 -3.27 1.62 -1.39
CA THR A 56 -1.89 1.23 -1.06
C THR A 56 -1.36 1.95 0.17
N ARG A 57 -2.13 2.87 0.75
CA ARG A 57 -1.77 3.58 1.98
C ARG A 57 -1.62 2.60 3.15
N ARG A 58 -0.65 2.89 4.00
CA ARG A 58 -0.34 2.09 5.19
C ARG A 58 -1.38 2.34 6.28
N ALA A 59 -1.52 1.40 7.19
CA ALA A 59 -2.25 1.62 8.44
C ALA A 59 -1.66 2.79 9.24
N GLY A 60 -2.49 3.44 10.05
CA GLY A 60 -2.22 4.73 10.70
C GLY A 60 -2.42 5.94 9.79
N THR A 61 -2.81 5.73 8.52
CA THR A 61 -3.10 6.84 7.60
C THR A 61 -4.58 7.21 7.70
N ILE A 62 -4.86 8.50 7.82
CA ILE A 62 -6.22 9.04 7.74
C ILE A 62 -6.60 9.27 6.27
N ILE A 63 -7.76 8.78 5.88
CA ILE A 63 -8.36 9.03 4.57
C ILE A 63 -9.68 9.76 4.73
N ARG A 64 -10.13 10.45 3.67
CA ARG A 64 -11.46 11.06 3.60
C ARG A 64 -12.28 10.37 2.52
N ARG A 65 -13.49 9.92 2.86
CA ARG A 65 -14.43 9.28 1.92
C ARG A 65 -15.83 9.83 2.14
N ASP A 66 -16.47 10.24 1.06
CA ASP A 66 -17.90 10.56 1.07
C ASP A 66 -18.75 9.30 1.14
N VAL A 67 -19.27 8.92 2.31
CA VAL A 67 -20.04 7.68 2.52
C VAL A 67 -21.55 7.83 2.32
N GLY A 68 -21.99 8.78 1.50
CA GLY A 68 -23.41 8.97 1.14
C GLY A 68 -24.21 9.82 2.13
N ARG A 69 -23.63 10.13 3.30
CA ARG A 69 -24.11 11.14 4.27
C ARG A 69 -23.17 12.34 4.37
N GLY A 70 -22.26 12.47 3.40
CA GLY A 70 -21.20 13.47 3.38
C GLY A 70 -19.79 12.88 3.58
N PRO A 71 -18.76 13.73 3.43
CA PRO A 71 -17.36 13.34 3.60
C PRO A 71 -17.03 13.03 5.06
N GLU A 72 -16.57 11.81 5.32
CA GLU A 72 -16.11 11.36 6.64
C GLU A 72 -14.64 10.95 6.60
N ARG A 73 -13.99 11.04 7.76
CA ARG A 73 -12.59 10.64 7.93
C ARG A 73 -12.51 9.27 8.58
N PHE A 74 -11.64 8.44 8.01
CA PHE A 74 -11.37 7.10 8.52
C PHE A 74 -9.88 6.88 8.71
N GLU A 75 -9.50 6.27 9.81
CA GLU A 75 -8.15 5.75 10.05
C GLU A 75 -8.04 4.34 9.50
N LEU A 76 -7.07 4.12 8.61
CA LEU A 76 -6.74 2.78 8.13
C LEU A 76 -6.05 2.00 9.25
N THR A 77 -6.55 0.83 9.64
CA THR A 77 -5.96 0.03 10.71
C THR A 77 -5.28 -1.24 10.17
N ASN A 78 -4.50 -1.93 11.01
CA ASN A 78 -4.00 -3.27 10.68
C ASN A 78 -4.93 -4.39 11.19
N VAL A 79 -6.13 -4.06 11.69
CA VAL A 79 -7.10 -5.06 12.17
C VAL A 79 -7.74 -5.73 10.96
N GLN A 80 -7.65 -7.05 10.88
CA GLN A 80 -8.27 -7.82 9.79
C GLN A 80 -9.66 -8.32 10.23
N LEU A 81 -10.66 -8.14 9.37
CA LEU A 81 -12.02 -8.65 9.53
C LEU A 81 -12.10 -10.12 9.08
N PRO A 82 -13.16 -10.86 9.50
CA PRO A 82 -13.38 -12.24 9.07
C PRO A 82 -13.48 -12.46 7.56
N ASP A 83 -13.87 -11.42 6.81
CA ASP A 83 -13.95 -11.43 5.35
C ASP A 83 -12.59 -11.22 4.65
N GLY A 84 -11.51 -11.08 5.43
CA GLY A 84 -10.15 -10.86 4.94
C GLY A 84 -9.81 -9.40 4.61
N THR A 85 -10.77 -8.47 4.72
CA THR A 85 -10.51 -7.03 4.59
C THR A 85 -9.91 -6.46 5.87
N TYR A 86 -9.33 -5.26 5.79
CA TYR A 86 -8.83 -4.53 6.96
C TYR A 86 -9.88 -3.54 7.47
N ALA A 87 -9.90 -3.23 8.75
CA ALA A 87 -10.82 -2.24 9.30
C ALA A 87 -10.32 -0.82 9.00
N ALA A 88 -11.24 0.06 8.64
CA ALA A 88 -11.01 1.50 8.66
C ALA A 88 -11.99 2.14 9.64
N GLU A 89 -11.46 2.74 10.70
CA GLU A 89 -12.25 3.27 11.83
C GLU A 89 -12.62 4.74 11.63
N PRO A 90 -13.87 5.16 11.88
CA PRO A 90 -14.27 6.56 11.77
C PRO A 90 -13.65 7.41 12.90
N ILE A 91 -13.08 8.57 12.55
CA ILE A 91 -12.37 9.44 13.51
C ILE A 91 -13.30 10.50 14.10
N ASP A 92 -14.19 11.05 13.29
CA ASP A 92 -15.01 12.22 13.65
C ASP A 92 -16.17 11.89 14.63
N ARG A 93 -16.21 10.67 15.19
CA ARG A 93 -17.31 10.18 16.04
C ARG A 93 -16.98 9.97 17.51
N TYR A 94 -15.73 10.17 17.93
CA TYR A 94 -15.32 10.04 19.34
C TYR A 94 -15.36 11.36 20.11
N VAL A 95 -15.96 12.42 19.57
CA VAL A 95 -16.20 13.67 20.30
C VAL A 95 -17.48 13.50 21.11
N VAL A 96 -17.34 13.08 22.36
CA VAL A 96 -18.39 13.10 23.40
C VAL A 96 -18.05 14.19 24.40
#